data_AF-A0A2G8SFG4-F1
#
_entry.id   AF-A0A2G8SFG4-F1
#
_cell.length_a   1.000
_cell.length_b   1.000
_cell.length_c   1.000
_cell.angle_alpha   90.00
_cell.angle_beta   90.00
_cell.angle_gamma   90.00
#
_symmetry.space_group_name_H-M   'P 1'
#
loop_
_entity.id
_entity.type
_entity.pdbx_description
1 polymer ?
#
loop_
_entity_poly.entity_id
_entity_poly.type
_entity_poly.pdbx_seq_one_letter_code
_entity_poly.pdbx_strand_id
1 'polypeptide(L)'
;MPYVWNSAAGARNYPYSTNTTTNPLRYSSLLLLNEAHDIGEVWANMLHNVYAQLVAARGFSATAMTDPTTTGGNTVFLHLFIDALAIQPCNPTFVDARNAWIQADANRYNGANYCLLWRTFASRGLGVNAALHIDDFSVPLGC
;
A
#
# COMPACT_ATOMS: atom_id res chain seq x y z
N MET A 1 -7.14 8.51 14.51
CA MET A 1 -8.40 8.89 15.18
C MET A 1 -8.18 9.78 16.41
N PRO A 2 -7.48 10.93 16.33
CA PRO A 2 -7.13 11.69 17.54
C PRO A 2 -8.34 12.26 18.28
N TYR A 3 -9.36 12.69 17.53
CA TYR A 3 -10.58 13.31 18.07
C TYR A 3 -11.41 12.35 18.93
N VAL A 4 -11.70 11.14 18.42
CA VAL A 4 -12.54 10.15 19.13
C VAL A 4 -11.85 9.60 20.38
N TRP A 5 -10.52 9.41 20.32
CA TRP A 5 -9.75 8.85 21.43
C TRP A 5 -9.17 9.91 22.37
N ASN A 6 -9.37 11.20 22.07
CA ASN A 6 -8.73 12.32 22.76
C ASN A 6 -7.21 12.10 22.98
N SER A 7 -6.54 11.57 21.96
CA SER A 7 -5.13 11.18 22.00
C SER A 7 -4.43 11.73 20.77
N ALA A 8 -3.36 12.52 20.96
CA ALA A 8 -2.59 13.09 19.86
C ALA A 8 -2.01 12.01 18.92
N ALA A 9 -1.66 10.84 19.46
CA ALA A 9 -1.18 9.70 18.69
C ALA A 9 -2.30 8.97 17.90
N GLY A 10 -3.56 9.10 18.35
CA GLY A 10 -4.66 8.29 17.84
C GLY A 10 -4.67 6.89 18.45
N ALA A 11 -5.13 5.90 17.67
CA ALA A 11 -5.36 4.51 18.11
C ALA A 11 -4.42 3.49 17.42
N ARG A 12 -3.39 3.97 16.74
CA ARG A 12 -2.36 3.17 16.07
C ARG A 12 -1.02 3.44 16.75
N ASN A 13 -0.11 2.49 16.66
CA ASN A 13 1.21 2.59 17.29
C ASN A 13 2.03 3.71 16.66
N TYR A 14 1.90 3.89 15.34
CA TYR A 14 2.56 4.92 14.57
C TYR A 14 1.57 5.66 13.67
N PRO A 15 1.80 6.97 13.41
CA PRO A 15 1.11 7.66 12.32
C PRO A 15 1.39 6.97 10.98
N TYR A 16 0.42 6.93 10.06
CA TYR A 16 0.74 6.56 8.68
C TYR A 16 1.68 7.60 8.08
N SER A 17 2.79 7.14 7.51
CA SER A 17 3.84 8.04 7.01
C SER A 17 4.72 7.37 5.97
N THR A 18 5.15 8.16 4.99
CA THR A 18 6.23 7.78 4.08
C THR A 18 7.61 7.83 4.73
N ASN A 19 7.75 8.54 5.86
CA ASN A 19 8.99 8.61 6.62
C ASN A 19 9.15 7.34 7.48
N THR A 20 10.23 6.59 7.25
CA THR A 20 10.55 5.35 7.96
C THR A 20 10.93 5.54 9.43
N THR A 21 11.33 6.75 9.83
CA THR A 21 11.57 7.09 11.24
C THR A 21 10.25 7.35 11.96
N THR A 22 9.27 7.95 11.29
CA THR A 22 7.93 8.20 11.86
C THR A 22 7.11 6.91 11.94
N ASN A 23 7.17 6.08 10.90
CA ASN A 23 6.55 4.77 10.89
C ASN A 23 7.56 3.72 10.39
N PRO A 24 8.14 2.91 11.30
CA PRO A 24 9.18 1.94 10.96
C PRO A 24 8.62 0.59 10.53
N LEU A 25 7.30 0.39 10.50
CA LEU A 25 6.68 -0.91 10.21
C LEU A 25 7.01 -1.41 8.79
N ARG A 26 7.26 -2.72 8.69
CA ARG A 26 7.62 -3.46 7.47
C ARG A 26 6.93 -4.82 7.45
N TYR A 27 7.10 -5.56 6.37
CA TYR A 27 6.58 -6.93 6.24
C TYR A 27 7.07 -7.84 7.38
N SER A 28 8.34 -7.72 7.79
CA SER A 28 8.91 -8.47 8.91
C SER A 28 8.32 -8.15 10.27
N SER A 29 7.69 -6.97 10.44
CA SER A 29 6.99 -6.63 11.68
C SER A 29 5.87 -7.62 11.99
N LEU A 30 5.29 -8.25 10.97
CA LEU A 30 4.20 -9.22 11.13
C LEU A 30 4.59 -10.45 11.96
N LEU A 31 5.89 -10.78 12.08
CA LEU A 31 6.34 -11.89 12.93
C LEU A 31 6.03 -11.69 14.41
N LEU A 32 5.85 -10.44 14.83
CA LEU A 32 5.68 -10.05 16.23
C LEU A 32 4.22 -9.68 16.55
N LEU A 33 3.32 -9.75 15.58
CA LEU A 33 1.95 -9.26 15.70
C LEU A 33 0.96 -10.43 15.56
N ASN A 34 -0.05 -10.46 16.43
CA ASN A 34 -1.09 -11.48 16.44
C ASN A 34 -2.51 -10.92 16.49
N GLU A 35 -2.65 -9.59 16.48
CA GLU A 35 -3.91 -8.87 16.56
C GLU A 35 -4.19 -8.15 15.22
N ALA A 36 -5.43 -8.21 14.74
CA ALA A 36 -5.78 -7.80 13.38
C ALA A 36 -5.62 -6.30 13.12
N HIS A 37 -5.76 -5.45 14.13
CA HIS A 37 -5.56 -4.01 14.00
C HIS A 37 -4.08 -3.65 13.92
N ASP A 38 -3.21 -4.32 14.68
CA ASP A 38 -1.75 -4.12 14.58
C ASP A 38 -1.23 -4.59 13.21
N ILE A 39 -1.68 -5.77 12.76
CA ILE A 39 -1.39 -6.28 11.41
C ILE A 39 -1.94 -5.32 10.34
N GLY A 40 -3.17 -4.83 10.54
CA GLY A 40 -3.82 -3.88 9.66
C GLY A 40 -3.08 -2.55 9.57
N GLU A 41 -2.40 -2.12 10.64
CA GLU A 41 -1.57 -0.92 10.64
C GLU A 41 -0.38 -1.05 9.67
N VAL A 42 0.27 -2.21 9.64
CA VAL A 42 1.36 -2.50 8.69
C VAL A 42 0.84 -2.38 7.25
N TRP A 43 -0.27 -3.04 6.93
CA TRP A 43 -0.85 -3.00 5.59
C TRP A 43 -1.31 -1.60 5.18
N ALA A 44 -2.02 -0.91 6.07
CA ALA A 44 -2.49 0.44 5.82
C ALA A 44 -1.34 1.43 5.62
N ASN A 45 -0.21 1.27 6.32
CA ASN A 45 0.97 2.08 6.08
C ASN A 45 1.62 1.77 4.71
N MET A 46 1.68 0.50 4.30
CA MET A 46 2.14 0.15 2.94
C MET A 46 1.27 0.82 1.87
N LEU A 47 -0.07 0.75 2.01
CA LEU A 47 -0.99 1.40 1.09
C LEU A 47 -0.91 2.93 1.14
N HIS A 48 -0.65 3.53 2.31
CA HIS A 48 -0.39 4.97 2.42
C HIS A 48 0.86 5.38 1.61
N ASN A 49 1.90 4.55 1.60
CA ASN A 49 3.09 4.78 0.77
C ASN A 49 2.72 4.67 -0.72
N VAL A 50 1.90 3.69 -1.13
CA VAL A 50 1.40 3.56 -2.52
C VAL A 50 0.61 4.80 -2.94
N TYR A 51 -0.33 5.25 -2.10
CA TYR A 51 -1.10 6.47 -2.32
C TYR A 51 -0.19 7.68 -2.52
N ALA A 52 0.77 7.89 -1.62
CA ALA A 52 1.66 9.04 -1.67
C ALA A 52 2.52 9.04 -2.94
N GLN A 53 3.06 7.89 -3.34
CA GLN A 53 3.88 7.77 -4.55
C GLN A 53 3.04 7.97 -5.82
N LEU A 54 1.83 7.43 -5.88
CA LEU A 54 0.92 7.68 -7.01
C LEU A 54 0.56 9.16 -7.13
N VAL A 55 0.22 9.82 -6.02
CA VAL A 55 -0.08 11.27 -6.00
C VAL A 55 1.14 12.09 -6.41
N ALA A 56 2.34 11.72 -5.94
CA ALA A 56 3.57 12.39 -6.35
C ALA A 56 3.84 12.27 -7.86
N ALA A 57 3.56 11.10 -8.45
CA ALA A 57 3.80 10.85 -9.86
C ALA A 57 2.72 11.42 -10.80
N ARG A 58 1.46 11.48 -10.35
CA ARG A 58 0.30 11.80 -11.22
C ARG A 58 -0.47 13.06 -10.79
N GLY A 59 -0.02 13.73 -9.73
CA GLY A 59 -0.74 14.83 -9.10
C GLY A 59 -1.96 14.38 -8.30
N PHE A 60 -2.63 15.34 -7.67
CA PHE A 60 -3.84 15.12 -6.89
C PHE A 60 -5.08 15.60 -7.66
N SER A 61 -6.09 14.74 -7.76
CA SER A 61 -7.41 15.10 -8.27
C SER A 61 -8.29 15.58 -7.12
N ALA A 62 -8.78 16.82 -7.20
CA ALA A 62 -9.68 17.38 -6.20
C ALA A 62 -11.06 16.71 -6.17
N THR A 63 -11.44 16.00 -7.24
CA THR A 63 -12.77 15.41 -7.43
C THR A 63 -12.75 13.87 -7.46
N ALA A 64 -11.64 13.22 -7.10
CA ALA A 64 -11.49 11.76 -7.16
C ALA A 64 -12.59 10.97 -6.40
N MET A 65 -13.18 11.58 -5.37
CA MET A 65 -14.27 10.96 -4.59
C MET A 65 -15.63 10.95 -5.29
N THR A 66 -15.83 11.83 -6.27
CA THR A 66 -17.11 12.01 -6.97
C THR A 66 -17.01 11.84 -8.48
N ASP A 67 -15.80 11.87 -9.04
CA ASP A 67 -15.50 11.67 -10.44
C ASP A 67 -14.40 10.61 -10.63
N PRO A 68 -14.77 9.36 -10.99
CA PRO A 68 -13.82 8.27 -11.17
C PRO A 68 -13.03 8.37 -12.48
N THR A 69 -13.33 9.34 -13.37
CA THR A 69 -12.67 9.46 -14.68
C THR A 69 -11.37 10.27 -14.63
N THR A 70 -11.12 10.95 -13.50
CA THR A 70 -9.90 11.75 -13.31
C THR A 70 -8.64 10.87 -13.31
N THR A 71 -7.51 11.46 -13.71
CA THR A 71 -6.24 10.72 -13.90
C THR A 71 -5.24 10.92 -12.75
N GLY A 72 -5.63 11.67 -11.72
CA GLY A 72 -4.80 11.95 -10.55
C GLY A 72 -4.43 10.68 -9.79
N GLY A 73 -3.31 10.72 -9.06
CA GLY A 73 -2.77 9.56 -8.36
C GLY A 73 -3.68 9.01 -7.27
N ASN A 74 -4.45 9.88 -6.62
CA ASN A 74 -5.49 9.46 -5.68
C ASN A 74 -6.67 8.75 -6.37
N THR A 75 -7.03 9.12 -7.60
CA THR A 75 -8.03 8.38 -8.39
C THR A 75 -7.50 7.02 -8.82
N VAL A 76 -6.24 6.97 -9.28
CA VAL A 76 -5.56 5.70 -9.61
C VAL A 76 -5.50 4.80 -8.39
N PHE A 77 -5.12 5.32 -7.22
CA PHE A 77 -5.09 4.56 -5.97
C PHE A 77 -6.45 3.96 -5.63
N LEU A 78 -7.53 4.74 -5.73
CA LEU A 78 -8.89 4.26 -5.44
C LEU A 78 -9.32 3.14 -6.39
N HIS A 79 -9.05 3.27 -7.69
CA HIS A 79 -9.33 2.22 -8.66
C HIS A 79 -8.54 0.95 -8.36
N LEU A 80 -7.22 1.07 -8.17
CA LEU A 80 -6.37 -0.08 -7.87
C LEU A 80 -6.76 -0.77 -6.56
N PHE A 81 -7.17 0.00 -5.54
CA PHE A 81 -7.62 -0.55 -4.27
C PHE A 81 -8.86 -1.44 -4.45
N ILE A 82 -9.89 -0.94 -5.14
CA ILE A 82 -11.13 -1.69 -5.34
C ILE A 82 -10.91 -2.88 -6.28
N ASP A 83 -10.16 -2.71 -7.37
CA ASP A 83 -9.86 -3.79 -8.31
C ASP A 83 -9.05 -4.91 -7.64
N ALA A 84 -8.04 -4.57 -6.83
CA ALA A 84 -7.23 -5.56 -6.13
C ALA A 84 -8.04 -6.40 -5.15
N LEU A 85 -9.04 -5.81 -4.48
CA LEU A 85 -9.94 -6.54 -3.58
C LEU A 85 -10.77 -7.60 -4.33
N ALA A 86 -11.12 -7.34 -5.60
CA ALA A 86 -11.84 -8.30 -6.44
C ALA A 86 -10.92 -9.38 -7.05
N ILE A 87 -9.63 -9.08 -7.25
CA ILE A 87 -8.66 -9.97 -7.90
C ILE A 87 -8.02 -10.95 -6.89
N GLN A 88 -7.78 -10.51 -5.66
CA GLN A 88 -7.08 -11.33 -4.66
C GLN A 88 -7.84 -12.63 -4.33
N PRO A 89 -7.14 -13.73 -3.98
CA PRO A 89 -7.80 -14.98 -3.58
C PRO A 89 -8.55 -14.83 -2.25
N CYS A 90 -9.43 -15.79 -1.95
CA CYS A 90 -10.02 -15.90 -0.61
C CYS A 90 -8.92 -16.09 0.45
N ASN A 91 -9.01 -15.34 1.56
CA ASN A 91 -8.02 -15.34 2.64
C ASN A 91 -6.58 -15.07 2.15
N PRO A 92 -6.32 -13.92 1.50
CA PRO A 92 -5.03 -13.63 0.91
C PRO A 92 -3.96 -13.36 1.96
N THR A 93 -2.71 -13.71 1.65
CA THR A 93 -1.53 -13.19 2.35
C THR A 93 -1.21 -11.76 1.90
N PHE A 94 -0.27 -11.08 2.58
CA PHE A 94 0.24 -9.76 2.12
C PHE A 94 0.86 -9.84 0.72
N VAL A 95 1.55 -10.95 0.43
CA VAL A 95 2.16 -11.20 -0.88
C VAL A 95 1.09 -11.36 -1.96
N ASP A 96 0.01 -12.10 -1.66
CA ASP A 96 -1.13 -12.23 -2.57
C ASP A 96 -1.80 -10.88 -2.83
N ALA A 97 -2.04 -10.10 -1.77
CA ALA A 97 -2.65 -8.78 -1.88
C ALA A 97 -1.77 -7.82 -2.72
N ARG A 98 -0.45 -7.78 -2.49
CA ARG A 98 0.48 -7.01 -3.33
C ARG A 98 0.39 -7.44 -4.80
N ASN A 99 0.41 -8.74 -5.07
CA ASN A 99 0.32 -9.25 -6.43
C ASN A 99 -1.01 -8.85 -7.09
N ALA A 100 -2.12 -8.84 -6.33
CA ALA A 100 -3.40 -8.34 -6.81
C ALA A 100 -3.38 -6.85 -7.17
N TRP A 101 -2.67 -6.01 -6.41
CA TRP A 101 -2.43 -4.60 -6.76
C TRP A 101 -1.65 -4.44 -8.07
N ILE A 102 -0.60 -5.24 -8.28
CA ILE A 102 0.17 -5.24 -9.54
C ILE A 102 -0.70 -5.70 -10.71
N GLN A 103 -1.52 -6.74 -10.51
CA GLN A 103 -2.43 -7.24 -11.53
C GLN A 103 -3.55 -6.24 -11.85
N ALA A 104 -4.08 -5.53 -10.85
CA ALA A 104 -5.05 -4.46 -11.06
C ALA A 104 -4.49 -3.37 -11.97
N ASP A 105 -3.22 -2.98 -11.78
CA ASP A 105 -2.54 -2.00 -12.64
C ASP A 105 -2.32 -2.52 -14.07
N ALA A 106 -1.93 -3.79 -14.21
CA ALA A 106 -1.84 -4.44 -15.51
C ALA A 106 -3.18 -4.42 -16.25
N ASN A 107 -4.28 -4.75 -15.56
CA ASN A 107 -5.61 -4.84 -16.15
C ASN A 107 -6.19 -3.47 -16.54
N ARG A 108 -6.10 -2.48 -15.65
CA ARG A 108 -6.76 -1.18 -15.85
C ARG A 108 -5.90 -0.17 -16.59
N TYR A 109 -4.60 -0.13 -16.27
CA TYR A 109 -3.67 0.90 -16.76
C TYR A 109 -2.57 0.34 -17.64
N ASN A 110 -2.71 -0.90 -18.10
CA ASN A 110 -1.75 -1.58 -18.95
C ASN A 110 -0.32 -1.58 -18.35
N GLY A 111 -0.23 -1.67 -17.03
CA GLY A 111 1.04 -1.72 -16.28
C GLY A 111 1.74 -0.36 -16.13
N ALA A 112 1.08 0.76 -16.40
CA ALA A 112 1.71 2.08 -16.38
C ALA A 112 2.28 2.49 -15.00
N ASN A 113 1.90 1.83 -13.90
CA ASN A 113 2.43 2.09 -12.56
C ASN A 113 3.29 0.94 -12.02
N TYR A 114 3.59 -0.07 -12.85
CA TYR A 114 4.26 -1.31 -12.44
C TYR A 114 5.50 -1.09 -11.57
N CYS A 115 6.47 -0.31 -12.06
CA CYS A 115 7.70 -0.06 -11.30
C CYS A 115 7.49 0.80 -10.06
N LEU A 116 6.53 1.74 -10.10
CA LEU A 116 6.17 2.56 -8.95
C LEU A 116 5.61 1.69 -7.83
N LEU A 117 4.67 0.80 -8.16
CA LEU A 117 4.05 -0.11 -7.20
C LEU A 117 5.09 -1.06 -6.60
N TRP A 118 5.93 -1.69 -7.44
CA TRP A 118 6.99 -2.58 -6.96
C TRP A 118 7.98 -1.88 -6.04
N ARG A 119 8.53 -0.72 -6.44
CA ARG A 119 9.44 0.07 -5.60
C ARG A 119 8.78 0.44 -4.28
N THR A 120 7.49 0.77 -4.30
CA THR A 120 6.77 1.21 -3.10
C THR A 120 6.55 0.07 -2.12
N PHE A 121 6.06 -1.08 -2.58
CA PHE A 121 5.92 -2.27 -1.72
C PHE A 121 7.28 -2.77 -1.22
N ALA A 122 8.29 -2.84 -2.10
CA ALA A 122 9.65 -3.21 -1.73
C ALA A 122 10.24 -2.28 -0.67
N SER A 123 9.95 -0.97 -0.71
CA SER A 123 10.43 -0.01 0.32
C SER A 123 9.98 -0.35 1.74
N ARG A 124 8.95 -1.19 1.88
CA ARG A 124 8.41 -1.69 3.16
C ARG A 124 8.62 -3.19 3.36
N GLY A 125 9.60 -3.77 2.67
CA GLY A 125 10.00 -5.16 2.83
C GLY A 125 9.14 -6.16 2.05
N LEU A 126 8.23 -5.70 1.19
CA LEU A 126 7.32 -6.57 0.43
C LEU A 126 7.75 -6.68 -1.05
N GLY A 127 9.06 -6.78 -1.30
CA GLY A 127 9.70 -6.92 -2.62
C GLY A 127 9.51 -8.30 -3.27
N VAL A 128 10.10 -8.50 -4.44
CA VAL A 128 9.87 -9.68 -5.32
C VAL A 128 9.93 -11.00 -4.57
N ASN A 129 10.93 -11.16 -3.70
CA ASN A 129 11.23 -12.41 -3.00
C ASN A 129 10.72 -12.43 -1.54
N ALA A 130 9.89 -11.46 -1.14
CA ALA A 130 9.33 -11.42 0.21
C ALA A 130 8.49 -12.67 0.46
N ALA A 131 8.83 -13.42 1.51
CA ALA A 131 8.16 -14.64 1.90
C ALA A 131 8.36 -14.91 3.40
N LEU A 132 7.42 -15.63 4.02
CA LEU A 132 7.52 -16.05 5.43
C LEU A 132 7.84 -14.88 6.39
N HIS A 133 7.32 -13.68 6.09
CA HIS A 133 7.60 -12.46 6.84
C HIS A 133 9.09 -12.04 6.87
N ILE A 134 9.87 -12.46 5.89
CA ILE A 134 11.23 -11.96 5.67
C ILE A 134 11.15 -10.79 4.69
N ASP A 135 11.70 -9.65 5.11
CA ASP A 135 11.74 -8.45 4.27
C ASP A 135 12.57 -8.73 3.00
N ASP A 136 12.02 -8.35 1.86
CA ASP A 136 12.76 -8.23 0.61
C ASP A 136 12.59 -6.81 0.06
N PHE A 137 13.70 -6.22 -0.38
CA PHE A 137 13.73 -4.86 -0.93
C PHE A 137 14.01 -4.86 -2.44
N SER A 138 14.08 -6.05 -3.05
CA SER A 138 14.31 -6.16 -4.48
C SER A 138 13.08 -5.76 -5.29
N VAL A 139 13.32 -5.26 -6.50
CA VAL A 139 12.31 -4.92 -7.51
C VAL A 139 12.57 -5.72 -8.79
N PRO A 140 11.55 -5.96 -9.64
CA PRO A 140 11.75 -6.66 -10.89
C PRO A 140 12.75 -5.96 -11.80
N LEU A 141 13.47 -6.73 -12.63
CA LEU A 141 14.38 -6.19 -13.63
C LEU A 141 13.66 -5.23 -14.58
N GLY A 142 14.26 -4.07 -14.87
CA GLY A 142 13.66 -3.02 -15.68
C GLY A 142 12.86 -1.99 -14.86
N CYS A 143 12.67 -2.29 -13.58
CA CYS A 143 12.56 -1.33 -12.51
C CYS A 143 13.95 -1.20 -11.82
#